data_AF-A0A2E6HBB2-F1
#
_entry.id   AF-A0A2E6HBB2-F1
#
_cell.length_a   1.000
_cell.length_b   1.000
_cell.length_c   1.000
_cell.angle_alpha   90.00
_cell.angle_beta   90.00
_cell.angle_gamma   90.00
#
_symmetry.space_group_name_H-M   'P 1'
#
loop_
_entity.id
_entity.type
_entity.pdbx_description
1 polymer ?
#
loop_
_entity_poly.entity_id
_entity_poly.type
_entity_poly.pdbx_seq_one_letter_code
_entity_poly.pdbx_strand_id
1 'polypeptide(L)'
;MLNYFKRKTKTINQKRSEIKEAFFKSPHHNWISEDRYIKRAFAFLLDNLNEEAINFLYPNKQEAFFIKGNGRLGTALGAKKNTHLILVYPDLIKMLTSGAPLMGVAVLAHELGHIVKGHSFKVIDPLQAQCEADEFAYEMGLGNELQEVLMDQKPNLETRTRIARLTSLILTKRN
;
A
#
# COMPACT_ATOMS: atom_id res chain seq x y z
N MET A 1 21.51 -15.20 40.31
CA MET A 1 21.70 -14.06 39.40
C MET A 1 20.95 -14.38 38.11
N LEU A 2 19.73 -13.86 37.95
CA LEU A 2 18.91 -14.07 36.74
C LEU A 2 19.44 -13.16 35.63
N ASN A 3 20.14 -13.74 34.65
CA ASN A 3 20.52 -13.06 33.42
C ASN A 3 19.27 -12.74 32.62
N TYR A 4 18.71 -11.56 32.85
CA TYR A 4 17.65 -10.97 32.04
C TYR A 4 18.27 -10.58 30.69
N PHE A 5 18.34 -11.52 29.74
CA PHE A 5 18.63 -11.19 28.35
C PHE A 5 17.51 -10.28 27.84
N LYS A 6 17.72 -8.97 27.91
CA LYS A 6 16.91 -7.99 27.18
C LYS A 6 17.04 -8.34 25.70
N ARG A 7 16.06 -9.05 25.15
CA ARG A 7 15.92 -9.22 23.69
C ARG A 7 15.97 -7.82 23.07
N LYS A 8 17.00 -7.56 22.26
CA LYS A 8 17.18 -6.27 21.61
C LYS A 8 15.99 -6.05 20.67
N THR A 9 15.14 -5.08 20.98
CA THR A 9 13.98 -4.74 20.15
C THR A 9 14.48 -4.29 18.78
N LYS A 10 13.97 -4.90 17.70
CA LYS A 10 14.36 -4.54 16.33
C LYS A 10 13.88 -3.14 15.97
N THR A 11 14.72 -2.40 15.25
CA THR A 11 14.38 -1.06 14.74
C THR A 11 13.35 -1.15 13.60
N ILE A 12 12.65 -0.05 13.32
CA ILE A 12 11.69 0.05 12.19
C ILE A 12 12.35 -0.33 10.86
N ASN A 13 13.58 0.13 10.60
CA ASN A 13 14.31 -0.21 9.38
C ASN A 13 14.64 -1.71 9.28
N GLN A 14 15.00 -2.36 10.40
CA GLN A 14 15.24 -3.81 10.41
C GLN A 14 13.94 -4.58 10.10
N LYS A 15 12.82 -4.18 10.72
CA LYS A 15 11.50 -4.77 10.44
C LYS A 15 11.11 -4.61 8.98
N ARG A 16 11.31 -3.43 8.39
CA ARG A 16 11.03 -3.16 6.97
C ARG A 16 11.86 -4.07 6.05
N SER A 17 13.16 -4.19 6.30
CA SER A 17 14.04 -5.08 5.51
C SER A 17 13.58 -6.54 5.58
N GLU A 18 13.19 -7.02 6.76
CA GLU A 18 12.68 -8.39 6.92
C GLU A 18 11.33 -8.60 6.22
N ILE A 19 10.42 -7.62 6.28
CA ILE A 19 9.16 -7.66 5.49
C ILE A 19 9.49 -7.75 4.00
N LYS A 20 10.39 -6.91 3.50
CA LYS A 20 10.78 -6.89 2.09
C LYS A 20 11.41 -8.21 1.65
N GLU A 21 12.31 -8.76 2.46
CA GLU A 21 12.93 -10.05 2.19
C GLU A 21 11.91 -11.19 2.17
N ALA A 22 11.03 -11.24 3.18
CA ALA A 22 9.96 -12.24 3.23
C ALA A 22 9.00 -12.12 2.04
N PHE A 23 8.65 -10.89 1.66
CA PHE A 23 7.75 -10.60 0.54
C PHE A 23 8.27 -11.21 -0.76
N PHE A 24 9.53 -10.95 -1.12
CA PHE A 24 10.12 -11.44 -2.37
C PHE A 24 10.49 -12.92 -2.36
N LYS A 25 10.62 -13.54 -1.17
CA LYS A 25 10.81 -15.00 -1.05
C LYS A 25 9.49 -15.78 -1.14
N SER A 26 8.35 -15.11 -1.02
CA SER A 26 7.05 -15.79 -1.06
C SER A 26 6.74 -16.34 -2.46
N PRO A 27 6.36 -17.62 -2.60
CA PRO A 27 6.00 -18.20 -3.89
C PRO A 27 4.78 -17.50 -4.52
N HIS A 28 3.91 -16.90 -3.71
CA HIS A 28 2.75 -16.13 -4.17
C HIS A 28 3.13 -14.84 -4.91
N HIS A 29 4.37 -14.38 -4.78
CA HIS A 29 4.89 -13.16 -5.40
C HIS A 29 5.94 -13.44 -6.48
N ASN A 30 6.11 -14.69 -6.93
CA ASN A 30 7.08 -15.03 -7.98
C ASN A 30 6.86 -14.19 -9.25
N TRP A 31 5.60 -14.00 -9.63
CA TRP A 31 5.24 -13.17 -10.79
C TRP A 31 5.73 -11.72 -10.70
N ILE A 32 5.89 -11.18 -9.49
CA ILE A 32 6.44 -9.83 -9.25
C ILE A 32 7.93 -9.83 -9.53
N SER A 33 8.62 -10.90 -9.10
CA SER A 33 10.08 -11.04 -9.25
C SER A 33 10.51 -11.38 -10.68
N GLU A 34 9.63 -11.99 -11.48
CA GLU A 34 9.86 -12.37 -12.89
C GLU A 34 9.96 -11.16 -13.84
N ASP A 35 9.30 -10.04 -13.50
CA ASP A 35 9.35 -8.80 -14.28
C ASP A 35 10.14 -7.71 -13.53
N ARG A 36 11.22 -7.21 -14.14
CA ARG A 36 12.12 -6.24 -13.49
C ARG A 36 11.45 -4.91 -13.16
N TYR A 37 10.47 -4.47 -13.96
CA TYR A 37 9.79 -3.18 -13.77
C TYR A 37 8.79 -3.30 -12.62
N ILE A 38 8.01 -4.37 -12.61
CA ILE A 38 7.08 -4.69 -11.53
C ILE A 38 7.85 -4.88 -10.22
N LYS A 39 8.94 -5.66 -10.23
CA LYS A 39 9.81 -5.84 -9.06
C LYS A 39 10.32 -4.51 -8.51
N ARG A 40 10.76 -3.60 -9.37
CA ARG A 40 11.22 -2.26 -8.96
C ARG A 40 10.11 -1.45 -8.32
N ALA A 41 8.90 -1.47 -8.89
CA ALA A 41 7.75 -0.76 -8.34
C ALA A 41 7.36 -1.29 -6.95
N PHE A 42 7.32 -2.61 -6.76
CA PHE A 42 7.09 -3.22 -5.45
C PHE A 42 8.23 -2.99 -4.46
N ALA A 43 9.48 -2.99 -4.93
CA ALA A 43 10.61 -2.63 -4.07
C ALA A 43 10.46 -1.20 -3.54
N PHE A 44 10.06 -0.25 -4.39
CA PHE A 44 9.77 1.12 -3.98
C PHE A 44 8.64 1.17 -2.94
N LEU A 45 7.52 0.47 -3.17
CA LEU A 45 6.42 0.39 -2.21
C LEU A 45 6.91 -0.09 -0.83
N LEU A 46 7.68 -1.18 -0.81
CA LEU A 46 8.18 -1.81 0.42
C LEU A 46 9.22 -0.96 1.13
N ASP A 47 10.05 -0.23 0.39
CA ASP A 47 11.05 0.70 0.94
C ASP A 47 10.39 1.93 1.59
N ASN A 48 9.19 2.30 1.16
CA ASN A 48 8.45 3.47 1.64
C ASN A 48 7.32 3.12 2.63
N LEU A 49 7.28 1.89 3.17
CA LEU A 49 6.33 1.54 4.23
C LEU A 49 6.51 2.48 5.43
N ASN A 50 5.43 3.15 5.83
CA ASN A 50 5.38 3.98 7.03
C ASN A 50 5.36 3.09 8.30
N GLU A 51 5.46 3.71 9.48
CA GLU A 51 5.49 2.96 10.74
C GLU A 51 4.20 2.18 11.00
N GLU A 52 3.05 2.72 10.60
CA GLU A 52 1.75 2.07 10.74
C GLU A 52 1.70 0.75 9.95
N ALA A 53 2.11 0.77 8.68
CA ALA A 53 2.18 -0.42 7.83
C ALA A 53 3.15 -1.47 8.40
N ILE A 54 4.31 -1.04 8.88
CA ILE A 54 5.32 -1.94 9.47
C ILE A 54 4.77 -2.58 10.74
N ASN A 55 4.12 -1.80 11.61
CA ASN A 55 3.54 -2.30 12.84
C ASN A 55 2.31 -3.18 12.58
N PHE A 56 1.64 -3.03 11.44
CA PHE A 56 0.57 -3.94 11.02
C PHE A 56 1.11 -5.28 10.51
N LEU A 57 2.10 -5.26 9.60
CA LEU A 57 2.62 -6.44 8.91
C LEU A 57 3.55 -7.28 9.81
N TYR A 58 4.36 -6.64 10.66
CA TYR A 58 5.47 -7.29 11.36
C TYR A 58 5.08 -8.17 12.57
N PRO A 59 4.25 -7.73 13.54
CA PRO A 59 4.08 -8.44 14.83
C PRO A 59 3.46 -9.83 14.72
N ASN A 60 2.54 -10.04 13.77
CA ASN A 60 1.80 -11.29 13.60
C ASN A 60 2.09 -11.96 12.24
N LYS A 61 3.11 -11.50 11.51
CA LYS A 61 3.37 -11.88 10.11
C LYS A 61 2.08 -11.81 9.28
N GLN A 62 1.37 -10.69 9.36
CA GLN A 62 0.21 -10.52 8.50
C GLN A 62 0.71 -10.44 7.06
N GLU A 63 0.26 -11.37 6.22
CA GLU A 63 0.72 -11.47 4.85
C GLU A 63 -0.30 -10.76 3.95
N ALA A 64 0.16 -9.70 3.27
CA ALA A 64 -0.55 -9.09 2.16
C ALA A 64 -0.09 -9.78 0.87
N PHE A 65 -0.96 -10.63 0.31
CA PHE A 65 -0.71 -11.29 -0.97
C PHE A 65 -1.22 -10.45 -2.13
N PHE A 66 -0.35 -10.22 -3.10
CA PHE A 66 -0.70 -9.55 -4.34
C PHE A 66 -0.94 -10.60 -5.41
N ILE A 67 -2.20 -10.74 -5.84
CA ILE A 67 -2.63 -11.78 -6.79
C ILE A 67 -3.01 -11.10 -8.10
N LYS A 68 -2.40 -11.53 -9.22
CA LYS A 68 -2.86 -11.10 -10.56
C LYS A 68 -4.29 -11.59 -10.78
N GLY A 69 -5.19 -10.67 -11.15
CA GLY A 69 -6.57 -10.99 -11.51
C GLY A 69 -6.97 -10.42 -12.87
N ASN A 70 -8.14 -10.80 -13.36
CA ASN A 70 -8.75 -10.23 -14.57
C ASN A 70 -9.82 -9.18 -14.13
N GLY A 71 -9.49 -7.88 -14.18
CA GLY A 71 -10.34 -6.76 -13.71
C GLY A 71 -9.74 -5.39 -14.09
N ARG A 72 -10.01 -4.31 -13.34
CA ARG A 72 -9.40 -2.97 -13.55
C ARG A 72 -8.84 -2.39 -12.26
N LEU A 73 -7.64 -1.78 -12.33
CA LEU A 73 -6.88 -1.20 -11.20
C LEU A 73 -6.46 -2.25 -10.14
N GLY A 74 -7.00 -2.17 -8.92
CA GLY A 74 -6.78 -3.17 -7.87
C GLY A 74 -7.97 -3.26 -6.91
N THR A 75 -7.95 -4.25 -6.02
CA THR A 75 -8.94 -4.36 -4.92
C THR A 75 -8.35 -5.10 -3.73
N ALA A 76 -8.42 -4.49 -2.55
CA ALA A 76 -8.08 -5.13 -1.28
C ALA A 76 -9.25 -5.91 -0.65
N LEU A 77 -8.95 -7.11 -0.15
CA LEU A 77 -9.85 -8.00 0.58
C LEU A 77 -9.17 -8.48 1.86
N GLY A 78 -9.75 -8.18 3.03
CA GLY A 78 -9.32 -8.80 4.29
C GLY A 78 -9.86 -10.22 4.44
N ALA A 79 -9.01 -11.20 4.80
CA ALA A 79 -9.46 -12.56 5.11
C ALA A 79 -9.39 -12.87 6.62
N LYS A 80 -10.23 -13.82 7.07
CA LYS A 80 -10.45 -14.17 8.50
C LYS A 80 -9.27 -14.83 9.24
N LYS A 81 -8.05 -14.90 8.67
CA LYS A 81 -6.90 -15.64 9.24
C LYS A 81 -5.54 -15.00 8.96
N ASN A 82 -5.34 -13.73 9.30
CA ASN A 82 -4.06 -12.98 9.13
C ASN A 82 -3.53 -12.89 7.69
N THR A 83 -4.38 -13.14 6.71
CA THR A 83 -4.06 -13.06 5.30
C THR A 83 -4.92 -11.98 4.68
N HIS A 84 -4.31 -11.09 3.91
CA HIS A 84 -5.01 -10.07 3.15
C HIS A 84 -4.66 -10.21 1.69
N LEU A 85 -5.62 -10.03 0.81
CA LEU A 85 -5.43 -10.16 -0.62
C LEU A 85 -5.56 -8.79 -1.27
N ILE A 86 -4.59 -8.39 -2.07
CA ILE A 86 -4.71 -7.28 -2.99
C ILE A 86 -4.74 -7.87 -4.39
N LEU A 87 -5.88 -7.77 -5.06
CA LEU A 87 -6.01 -8.11 -6.47
C LEU A 87 -5.32 -7.03 -7.29
N VAL A 88 -4.39 -7.43 -8.16
CA VAL A 88 -3.67 -6.54 -9.08
C VAL A 88 -4.15 -6.84 -10.49
N TYR A 89 -4.90 -5.92 -11.06
CA TYR A 89 -5.51 -6.12 -12.37
C TYR A 89 -4.64 -5.58 -13.52
N PRO A 90 -4.92 -5.94 -14.79
CA PRO A 90 -4.05 -5.63 -15.92
C PRO A 90 -3.79 -4.14 -16.14
N ASP A 91 -4.77 -3.27 -15.84
CA ASP A 91 -4.58 -1.82 -15.95
C ASP A 91 -3.53 -1.31 -14.95
N LEU A 92 -3.52 -1.84 -13.72
CA LEU A 92 -2.50 -1.52 -12.73
C LEU A 92 -1.14 -2.11 -13.11
N ILE A 93 -1.10 -3.31 -13.67
CA ILE A 93 0.13 -3.88 -14.22
C ILE A 93 0.72 -2.95 -15.30
N LYS A 94 -0.11 -2.47 -16.23
CA LYS A 94 0.33 -1.52 -17.26
C LYS A 94 0.91 -0.25 -16.65
N MET A 95 0.26 0.31 -15.63
CA MET A 95 0.76 1.48 -14.90
C MET A 95 2.12 1.20 -14.26
N LEU A 96 2.27 0.07 -13.56
CA LEU A 96 3.51 -0.35 -12.89
C LEU A 96 4.68 -0.58 -13.88
N THR A 97 4.37 -0.90 -15.14
CA THR A 97 5.36 -1.08 -16.22
C THR A 97 5.52 0.14 -17.14
N SER A 98 4.80 1.24 -16.86
CA SER A 98 4.79 2.43 -17.72
C SER A 98 6.01 3.34 -17.51
N GLY A 99 6.05 4.47 -18.24
CA GLY A 99 7.03 5.54 -18.01
C GLY A 99 6.86 6.30 -16.69
N ALA A 100 5.69 6.20 -16.05
CA ALA A 100 5.36 6.82 -14.77
C ALA A 100 4.89 5.76 -13.74
N PRO A 101 5.76 4.82 -13.33
CA PRO A 101 5.36 3.67 -12.53
C PRO A 101 4.87 4.02 -11.12
N LEU A 102 5.25 5.19 -10.60
CA LEU A 102 4.86 5.64 -9.26
C LEU A 102 3.35 5.90 -9.14
N MET A 103 2.64 6.22 -10.23
CA MET A 103 1.18 6.25 -10.25
C MET A 103 0.59 4.87 -9.88
N GLY A 104 1.18 3.79 -10.41
CA GLY A 104 0.77 2.43 -10.04
C GLY A 104 1.13 2.10 -8.59
N VAL A 105 2.30 2.52 -8.12
CA VAL A 105 2.70 2.36 -6.71
C VAL A 105 1.74 3.10 -5.77
N ALA A 106 1.29 4.30 -6.15
CA ALA A 106 0.33 5.09 -5.38
C ALA A 106 -1.01 4.35 -5.21
N VAL A 107 -1.51 3.71 -6.27
CA VAL A 107 -2.69 2.84 -6.18
C VAL A 107 -2.44 1.65 -5.23
N LEU A 108 -1.28 0.98 -5.33
CA LEU A 108 -0.96 -0.12 -4.40
C LEU A 108 -0.88 0.35 -2.95
N ALA A 109 -0.35 1.54 -2.69
CA ALA A 109 -0.28 2.13 -1.35
C ALA A 109 -1.69 2.45 -0.81
N HIS A 110 -2.57 2.98 -1.66
CA HIS A 110 -3.98 3.20 -1.32
C HIS A 110 -4.68 1.89 -0.92
N GLU A 111 -4.52 0.82 -1.71
CA GLU A 111 -5.09 -0.51 -1.38
C GLU A 111 -4.51 -1.08 -0.08
N LEU A 112 -3.20 -0.89 0.16
CA LEU A 112 -2.58 -1.28 1.43
C LEU A 112 -3.16 -0.48 2.60
N GLY A 113 -3.49 0.80 2.39
CA GLY A 113 -4.18 1.64 3.38
C GLY A 113 -5.51 1.06 3.80
N HIS A 114 -6.33 0.56 2.86
CA HIS A 114 -7.58 -0.13 3.19
C HIS A 114 -7.38 -1.33 4.13
N ILE A 115 -6.31 -2.10 3.92
CA ILE A 115 -5.97 -3.26 4.76
C ILE A 115 -5.50 -2.82 6.13
N VAL A 116 -4.52 -1.92 6.19
CA VAL A 116 -3.91 -1.45 7.44
C VAL A 116 -4.95 -0.77 8.33
N LYS A 117 -5.84 0.03 7.74
CA LYS A 117 -6.95 0.67 8.45
C LYS A 117 -8.12 -0.27 8.73
N GLY A 118 -8.10 -1.51 8.22
CA GLY A 118 -9.12 -2.53 8.47
C GLY A 118 -10.50 -2.17 7.91
N HIS A 119 -10.56 -1.44 6.80
CA HIS A 119 -11.82 -0.94 6.22
C HIS A 119 -12.79 -2.06 5.82
N SER A 120 -12.29 -3.27 5.48
CA SER A 120 -13.15 -4.43 5.18
C SER A 120 -13.94 -4.95 6.39
N PHE A 121 -13.58 -4.55 7.62
CA PHE A 121 -14.19 -5.06 8.86
C PHE A 121 -14.87 -3.97 9.69
N LYS A 122 -14.77 -2.71 9.28
CA LYS A 122 -15.34 -1.56 9.97
C LYS A 122 -16.65 -1.13 9.31
N VAL A 123 -17.61 -0.68 10.12
CA VAL A 123 -18.74 0.12 9.62
C VAL A 123 -18.25 1.56 9.51
N ILE A 124 -17.92 1.98 8.29
CA ILE A 124 -17.39 3.30 7.98
C ILE A 124 -18.04 3.82 6.70
N ASP A 125 -18.22 5.13 6.62
CA ASP A 125 -18.68 5.77 5.38
C ASP A 125 -17.68 5.48 4.24
N PRO A 126 -18.15 5.08 3.04
CA PRO A 126 -17.27 4.74 1.93
C PRO A 126 -16.29 5.86 1.54
N LEU A 127 -16.77 7.12 1.50
CA LEU A 127 -15.93 8.25 1.14
C LEU A 127 -14.90 8.54 2.25
N GLN A 128 -15.27 8.38 3.52
CA GLN A 128 -14.31 8.46 4.62
C GLN A 128 -13.22 7.38 4.50
N ALA A 129 -13.58 6.12 4.22
CA ALA A 129 -12.62 5.04 4.05
C ALA A 129 -11.65 5.30 2.88
N GLN A 130 -12.15 5.86 1.76
CA GLN A 130 -11.31 6.29 0.64
C GLN A 130 -10.35 7.40 1.06
N CYS A 131 -10.82 8.42 1.79
CA CYS A 131 -9.97 9.50 2.29
C CYS A 131 -8.88 9.01 3.25
N GLU A 132 -9.19 8.07 4.15
CA GLU A 132 -8.21 7.49 5.08
C GLU A 132 -7.14 6.67 4.34
N ALA A 133 -7.52 5.96 3.26
CA ALA A 133 -6.58 5.24 2.40
C ALA A 133 -5.71 6.19 1.56
N ASP A 134 -6.28 7.30 1.08
CA ASP A 134 -5.54 8.36 0.36
C ASP A 134 -4.49 9.02 1.27
N GLU A 135 -4.87 9.33 2.51
CA GLU A 135 -3.97 9.91 3.52
C GLU A 135 -2.82 8.95 3.86
N PHE A 136 -3.12 7.65 3.98
CA PHE A 136 -2.10 6.62 4.17
C PHE A 136 -1.10 6.56 3.00
N ALA A 137 -1.57 6.60 1.74
CA ALA A 137 -0.70 6.64 0.58
C ALA A 137 0.14 7.94 0.52
N TYR A 138 -0.45 9.06 0.93
CA TYR A 138 0.24 10.33 1.08
C TYR A 138 1.36 10.27 2.14
N GLU A 139 1.14 9.63 3.28
CA GLU A 139 2.16 9.42 4.32
C GLU A 139 3.34 8.56 3.83
N MET A 140 3.08 7.63 2.89
CA MET A 140 4.11 6.86 2.18
C MET A 140 4.84 7.67 1.10
N GLY A 141 4.53 8.96 0.93
CA GLY A 141 5.18 9.86 -0.02
C GLY A 141 4.61 9.81 -1.44
N LEU A 142 3.44 9.20 -1.64
CA LEU A 142 2.84 8.95 -2.97
C LEU A 142 1.62 9.85 -3.26
N GLY A 143 1.48 10.95 -2.52
CA GLY A 143 0.28 11.79 -2.59
C GLY A 143 0.09 12.54 -3.91
N ASN A 144 1.18 13.00 -4.55
CA ASN A 144 1.06 13.70 -5.84
C ASN A 144 0.65 12.71 -6.93
N GLU A 145 1.28 11.54 -6.95
CA GLU A 145 1.00 10.49 -7.92
C GLU A 145 -0.41 9.93 -7.75
N LEU A 146 -0.89 9.78 -6.51
CA LEU A 146 -2.28 9.39 -6.26
C LEU A 146 -3.26 10.46 -6.74
N GLN A 147 -2.95 11.73 -6.52
CA GLN A 147 -3.78 12.83 -7.02
C GLN A 147 -3.87 12.82 -8.55
N GLU A 148 -2.77 12.60 -9.27
CA GLU A 148 -2.78 12.46 -10.73
C GLU A 148 -3.67 11.29 -11.17
N VAL A 149 -3.57 10.13 -10.50
CA VAL A 149 -4.45 8.98 -10.77
C VAL A 149 -5.92 9.33 -10.60
N LEU A 150 -6.28 10.14 -9.59
CA LEU A 150 -7.66 10.57 -9.38
C LEU A 150 -8.13 11.60 -10.42
N MET A 151 -7.24 12.48 -10.89
CA MET A 151 -7.56 13.46 -11.93
C MET A 151 -7.87 12.81 -13.28
N ASP A 152 -7.27 11.66 -13.58
CA ASP A 152 -7.55 10.87 -14.78
C ASP A 152 -8.90 10.12 -14.73
N GLN A 153 -9.55 10.07 -13.56
CA GLN A 153 -10.87 9.43 -13.41
C GLN A 153 -12.00 10.36 -13.83
N LYS A 154 -13.15 9.77 -14.18
CA LYS A 154 -14.36 10.55 -14.48
C LYS A 154 -14.75 11.39 -13.26
N PRO A 155 -14.85 12.72 -13.39
CA PRO A 155 -15.15 13.58 -12.25
C PRO A 155 -16.53 13.27 -11.64
N ASN A 156 -16.55 12.98 -10.35
CA ASN A 156 -17.77 12.86 -9.55
C ASN A 156 -17.55 13.47 -8.15
N LEU A 157 -18.57 13.44 -7.30
CA LEU A 157 -18.49 14.06 -5.97
C LEU A 157 -17.38 13.42 -5.11
N GLU A 158 -17.27 12.10 -5.12
CA GLU A 158 -16.24 11.38 -4.36
C GLU A 158 -14.84 11.77 -4.83
N THR A 159 -14.58 11.68 -6.14
CA THR A 159 -13.26 11.98 -6.71
C THR A 159 -12.85 13.44 -6.44
N ARG A 160 -13.79 14.39 -6.55
CA ARG A 160 -13.51 15.81 -6.25
C ARG A 160 -13.16 16.02 -4.78
N THR A 161 -13.89 15.38 -3.86
CA THR A 161 -13.62 15.49 -2.43
C THR A 161 -12.24 14.92 -2.08
N ARG A 162 -11.91 13.74 -2.62
CA ARG A 162 -10.61 13.09 -2.42
C ARG A 162 -9.46 13.94 -2.96
N ILE A 163 -9.59 14.47 -4.18
CA ILE A 163 -8.59 15.40 -4.76
C ILE A 163 -8.42 16.63 -3.88
N ALA A 164 -9.51 17.27 -3.44
CA ALA A 164 -9.44 18.47 -2.61
C ALA A 164 -8.72 18.19 -1.27
N ARG A 165 -9.00 17.05 -0.64
CA ARG A 165 -8.33 16.64 0.60
C ARG A 165 -6.84 16.38 0.39
N LEU A 166 -6.46 15.64 -0.65
CA LEU A 166 -5.06 15.40 -0.99
C LEU A 166 -4.32 16.70 -1.31
N THR A 167 -4.92 17.62 -2.07
CA THR A 167 -4.35 18.95 -2.33
C THR A 167 -4.08 19.68 -1.02
N SER A 168 -5.03 19.68 -0.10
CA SER A 168 -4.85 20.32 1.20
C SER A 168 -3.65 19.74 1.95
N LEU A 169 -3.54 18.42 2.05
CA LEU A 169 -2.42 17.74 2.72
C LEU A 169 -1.07 18.11 2.07
N ILE A 170 -1.00 18.06 0.74
CA ILE A 170 0.22 18.37 -0.02
C ILE A 170 0.66 19.82 0.21
N LEU A 171 -0.28 20.77 0.22
CA LEU A 171 0.03 22.18 0.46
C LEU A 171 0.46 22.45 1.89
N THR A 172 -0.13 21.76 2.88
CA THR A 172 0.23 21.95 4.30
C THR A 172 1.66 21.48 4.61
N LYS A 173 2.14 20.38 4.03
CA LYS A 173 3.50 19.85 4.28
C LYS A 173 4.62 20.58 3.55
N ARG A 174 4.29 21.38 2.52
CA ARG A 174 5.26 22.23 1.80
C ARG A 174 5.61 23.52 2.56
N ASN A 175 4.91 23.81 3.65
CA ASN A 175 5.19 24.89 4.61
C ASN A 175 5.80 24.34 5.89
#